data_AF-A0A4S2LCF7-F1
#
_entry.id   AF-A0A4S2LCF7-F1
#
_cell.length_a   1.000
_cell.length_b   1.000
_cell.length_c   1.000
_cell.angle_alpha   90.00
_cell.angle_beta   90.00
_cell.angle_gamma   90.00
#
_symmetry.space_group_name_H-M   'P 1'
#
loop_
_entity.id
_entity.type
_entity.pdbx_description
1 polymer ?
#
loop_
_entity_poly.entity_id
_entity_poly.type
_entity_poly.pdbx_seq_one_letter_code
_entity_poly.pdbx_strand_id
1 'polypeptide(L)'
;MNRRGILKYIVQRDVVSNEQCLQLVDELIKKLREESGLDNVVLVFDEETCHTDLDALAEKGKMTVVRLIPYLTELNPVENVWDKTRMRLKRHLQEIYGPFVRGVTFRFLDIQERLMNCLERCANRFLSSVSREQCSQMIDSILFPLAGTNLKLVITT
;
A
#
# COMPACT_ATOMS: atom_id res chain seq x y z
N MET A 1 17.32 -10.46 -9.27
CA MET A 1 17.00 -9.08 -9.70
C MET A 1 16.06 -8.49 -8.64
N ASN A 2 16.50 -7.48 -7.87
CA ASN A 2 15.69 -6.90 -6.78
C ASN A 2 14.55 -6.06 -7.38
N ARG A 3 13.33 -6.61 -7.42
CA ARG A 3 12.13 -5.86 -7.82
C ARG A 3 11.72 -4.94 -6.67
N ARG A 4 12.07 -3.66 -6.78
CA ARG A 4 11.67 -2.60 -5.85
C ARG A 4 10.57 -1.78 -6.54
N GLY A 5 9.39 -1.63 -5.95
CA GLY A 5 8.25 -0.94 -6.56
C GLY A 5 6.89 -1.42 -6.02
N ILE A 6 5.81 -0.71 -6.32
CA ILE A 6 4.45 -1.17 -5.98
C ILE A 6 4.09 -2.36 -6.88
N LEU A 7 3.86 -3.52 -6.26
CA LEU A 7 3.56 -4.76 -6.98
C LEU A 7 2.07 -4.90 -7.29
N LYS A 8 1.25 -4.49 -6.32
CA LYS A 8 -0.21 -4.52 -6.37
C LYS A 8 -0.78 -3.57 -5.31
N TYR A 9 -1.95 -3.02 -5.58
CA TYR A 9 -2.75 -2.25 -4.63
C TYR A 9 -4.23 -2.41 -5.00
N ILE A 10 -5.11 -2.12 -4.05
CA ILE A 10 -6.55 -2.01 -4.26
C ILE A 10 -7.02 -0.63 -3.84
N VAL A 11 -8.05 -0.11 -4.50
CA VAL A 11 -8.75 1.11 -4.09
C VAL A 11 -10.17 0.69 -3.80
N GLN A 12 -10.60 0.90 -2.55
CA GLN A 12 -11.93 0.55 -2.09
C GLN A 12 -12.48 1.60 -1.14
N ARG A 13 -13.81 1.63 -1.00
CA ARG A 13 -14.54 2.60 -0.17
C ARG A 13 -14.82 2.09 1.25
N ASP A 14 -14.85 0.78 1.44
CA ASP A 14 -15.17 0.12 2.71
C ASP A 14 -13.92 -0.41 3.41
N VAL A 15 -14.12 -1.05 4.57
CA VAL A 15 -13.06 -1.76 5.31
C VAL A 15 -12.63 -3.00 4.53
N VAL A 16 -11.33 -3.30 4.51
CA VAL A 16 -10.81 -4.52 3.85
C VAL A 16 -11.19 -5.71 4.72
N SER A 17 -11.93 -6.67 4.16
CA SER A 17 -12.21 -7.93 4.86
C SER A 17 -10.96 -8.82 4.88
N ASN A 18 -10.90 -9.75 5.83
CA ASN A 18 -9.85 -10.76 5.86
C ASN A 18 -9.79 -11.54 4.54
N GLU A 19 -10.93 -11.95 3.95
CA GLU A 19 -10.92 -12.69 2.68
C GLU A 19 -10.33 -11.85 1.53
N GLN A 20 -10.65 -10.55 1.49
CA GLN A 20 -10.10 -9.64 0.49
C GLN A 20 -8.58 -9.49 0.64
N CYS A 21 -8.08 -9.38 1.87
CA CYS A 21 -6.65 -9.32 2.13
C CYS A 21 -5.95 -10.64 1.73
N LEU A 22 -6.51 -11.80 2.11
CA LEU A 22 -6.00 -13.12 1.71
C LEU A 22 -5.94 -13.28 0.18
N GLN A 23 -7.00 -12.87 -0.53
CA GLN A 23 -7.05 -12.93 -1.98
C GLN A 23 -5.98 -12.01 -2.61
N LEU A 24 -5.84 -10.78 -2.09
CA LEU A 24 -4.84 -9.83 -2.55
C LEU A 24 -3.43 -10.41 -2.44
N VAL A 25 -3.11 -11.02 -1.29
CA VAL A 25 -1.80 -11.62 -1.04
C VAL A 25 -1.60 -12.88 -1.87
N ASP A 26 -2.60 -13.74 -2.04
CA ASP A 26 -2.49 -14.95 -2.87
C ASP A 26 -2.20 -14.61 -4.34
N GLU A 27 -2.91 -13.62 -4.89
CA GLU A 27 -2.68 -13.14 -6.25
C GLU A 27 -1.27 -12.52 -6.40
N LEU A 28 -0.78 -11.85 -5.37
CA LEU A 28 0.56 -11.28 -5.33
C LEU A 28 1.64 -12.38 -5.28
N ILE A 29 1.43 -13.41 -4.46
CA ILE A 29 2.31 -14.58 -4.36
C ILE A 29 2.37 -15.33 -5.71
N LYS A 30 1.22 -15.55 -6.36
CA LYS A 30 1.15 -16.17 -7.69
C LYS A 30 1.98 -15.40 -8.71
N LYS A 31 1.79 -14.08 -8.78
CA LYS A 31 2.55 -13.20 -9.68
C LYS A 31 4.05 -13.25 -9.39
N LEU A 32 4.45 -13.19 -8.12
CA LEU A 32 5.87 -13.28 -7.72
C LEU A 32 6.49 -14.61 -8.10
N ARG A 33 5.74 -15.71 -7.95
CA ARG A 33 6.17 -17.06 -8.32
C ARG A 33 6.44 -17.17 -9.82
N GLU A 34 5.51 -16.68 -10.64
CA GLU A 34 5.62 -16.69 -12.11
C GLU A 34 6.79 -15.83 -12.63
N GLU A 35 7.02 -14.68 -12.01
CA GLU A 35 7.96 -13.69 -12.54
C GLU A 35 9.41 -13.85 -12.04
N SER A 36 9.59 -14.34 -10.80
CA SER A 36 10.85 -14.15 -10.08
C SER A 36 11.25 -15.30 -9.14
N GLY A 37 10.38 -16.31 -8.98
CA GLY A 37 10.49 -17.30 -7.90
C GLY A 37 10.22 -16.71 -6.51
N LEU A 38 9.87 -17.58 -5.55
CA LEU A 38 9.49 -17.20 -4.17
C LEU A 38 10.63 -17.24 -3.16
N ASP A 39 11.84 -17.56 -3.58
CA ASP A 39 12.97 -17.67 -2.65
C ASP A 39 13.27 -16.31 -1.99
N ASN A 40 13.36 -16.33 -0.66
CA ASN A 40 13.68 -15.18 0.20
C ASN A 40 12.68 -14.01 0.12
N VAL A 41 11.38 -14.32 0.03
CA VAL A 41 10.31 -13.32 0.18
C VAL A 41 9.97 -13.14 1.64
N VAL A 42 9.95 -11.87 2.08
CA VAL A 42 9.49 -11.47 3.40
C VAL A 42 8.28 -10.57 3.25
N LEU A 43 7.19 -11.00 3.87
CA LEU A 43 5.95 -10.25 3.97
C LEU A 43 5.99 -9.46 5.27
N VAL A 44 5.75 -8.16 5.21
CA VAL A 44 5.67 -7.30 6.40
C VAL A 44 4.26 -6.74 6.51
N PHE A 45 3.61 -6.97 7.65
CA PHE A 45 2.27 -6.48 7.95
C PHE A 45 2.21 -5.86 9.34
N ASP A 46 1.28 -4.94 9.57
CA ASP A 46 0.90 -4.52 10.92
C ASP A 46 -0.08 -5.52 11.57
N GLU A 47 -0.56 -5.20 12.78
CA GLU A 47 -1.49 -6.05 13.53
C GLU A 47 -2.99 -5.78 13.23
N GLU A 48 -3.33 -5.30 12.03
CA GLU A 48 -4.74 -5.15 11.66
C GLU A 48 -5.49 -6.49 11.60
N THR A 49 -6.78 -6.46 11.98
CA THR A 49 -7.61 -7.69 12.10
C THR A 49 -7.79 -8.44 10.78
N CYS A 50 -7.66 -7.76 9.64
CA CYS A 50 -7.70 -8.39 8.33
C CYS A 50 -6.47 -9.26 8.03
N HIS A 51 -5.41 -9.20 8.85
CA HIS A 51 -4.15 -9.93 8.67
C HIS A 51 -4.05 -11.26 9.43
N THR A 52 -5.09 -11.69 10.14
CA THR A 52 -5.04 -12.85 11.06
C THR A 52 -4.63 -14.16 10.39
N ASP A 53 -5.02 -14.39 9.15
CA ASP A 53 -4.85 -15.69 8.47
C ASP A 53 -3.73 -15.69 7.42
N LEU A 54 -2.95 -14.60 7.33
CA LEU A 54 -1.87 -14.46 6.36
C LEU A 54 -0.69 -15.41 6.61
N ASP A 55 -0.49 -15.84 7.86
CA ASP A 55 0.58 -16.78 8.23
C ASP A 55 0.40 -18.13 7.51
N ALA A 56 -0.84 -18.65 7.46
CA ALA A 56 -1.15 -19.90 6.77
C ALA A 56 -0.91 -19.81 5.25
N LEU A 57 -1.12 -18.62 4.67
CA LEU A 57 -0.86 -18.38 3.26
C LEU A 57 0.66 -18.28 2.98
N ALA A 58 1.40 -17.61 3.86
CA ALA A 58 2.84 -17.50 3.77
C ALA A 58 3.56 -18.85 3.93
N GLU A 59 3.09 -19.71 4.83
CA GLU A 59 3.61 -21.08 5.00
C GLU A 59 3.50 -21.89 3.70
N LYS A 60 2.33 -21.87 3.05
CA LYS A 60 2.13 -22.49 1.71
C LYS A 60 3.07 -21.92 0.66
N GLY A 61 3.41 -20.64 0.79
CA GLY A 61 4.31 -19.90 -0.09
C GLY A 61 5.81 -20.10 0.19
N LYS A 62 6.19 -20.76 1.29
CA LYS A 62 7.56 -20.78 1.84
C LYS A 62 8.15 -19.36 2.03
N MET A 63 7.32 -18.45 2.53
CA MET A 63 7.70 -17.05 2.81
C MET A 63 7.86 -16.84 4.30
N THR A 64 8.58 -15.79 4.67
CA THR A 64 8.65 -15.33 6.07
C THR A 64 7.66 -14.21 6.27
N VAL A 65 6.83 -14.29 7.30
CA VAL A 65 5.99 -13.18 7.75
C VAL A 65 6.69 -12.46 8.89
N VAL A 66 6.70 -11.14 8.85
CA VAL A 66 7.15 -10.26 9.92
C VAL A 66 5.96 -9.39 10.30
N ARG A 67 5.48 -9.57 11.53
CA ARG A 67 4.45 -8.71 12.12
C ARG A 67 5.13 -7.54 12.82
N LEU A 68 4.71 -6.33 12.48
CA LEU A 68 5.17 -5.12 13.14
C LEU A 68 4.52 -5.01 14.52
N ILE A 69 5.26 -4.44 15.46
CA ILE A 69 4.74 -4.17 16.81
C ILE A 69 3.59 -3.16 16.68
N PRO A 70 2.49 -3.33 17.43
CA PRO A 70 1.38 -2.40 17.46
C PRO A 70 1.81 -0.95 17.62
N TYR A 71 1.13 -0.06 16.91
CA TYR A 71 1.31 1.40 16.97
C TYR A 71 2.67 1.92 16.48
N LEU A 72 3.58 1.07 15.99
CA LEU A 72 4.86 1.48 15.39
C LEU A 72 4.76 1.69 13.87
N THR A 73 3.87 2.59 13.46
CA THR A 73 3.62 2.93 12.05
C THR A 73 4.88 3.41 11.31
N GLU A 74 5.83 4.01 12.01
CA GLU A 74 7.12 4.48 11.48
C GLU A 74 8.04 3.35 11.01
N LEU A 75 7.81 2.12 11.48
CA LEU A 75 8.53 0.93 11.04
C LEU A 75 7.86 0.26 9.84
N ASN A 76 6.69 0.75 9.40
CA ASN A 76 6.01 0.22 8.22
C ASN A 76 6.42 1.02 6.97
N PRO A 77 7.21 0.45 6.05
CA PRO A 77 7.63 1.16 4.83
C PRO A 77 6.49 1.58 3.92
N VAL A 78 5.29 0.98 4.02
CA VAL A 78 4.13 1.43 3.25
C VAL A 78 3.59 2.77 3.75
N GLU A 79 3.76 3.13 5.02
CA GLU A 79 3.27 4.40 5.55
C GLU A 79 3.96 5.59 4.88
N ASN A 80 5.24 5.46 4.55
CA ASN A 80 5.96 6.46 3.76
C ASN A 80 5.39 6.62 2.33
N VAL A 81 4.91 5.54 1.71
CA VAL A 81 4.22 5.59 0.41
C VAL A 81 2.88 6.30 0.57
N TRP A 82 2.14 5.95 1.63
CA TRP A 82 0.85 6.55 1.92
C TRP A 82 0.96 8.03 2.27
N ASP A 83 1.92 8.45 3.06
CA ASP A 83 2.14 9.86 3.40
C ASP A 83 2.42 10.72 2.19
N LYS A 84 3.31 10.28 1.29
CA LYS A 84 3.57 11.00 0.03
C LYS A 84 2.31 11.04 -0.85
N THR A 85 1.56 9.95 -0.89
CA THR A 85 0.29 9.88 -1.65
C THR A 85 -0.74 10.83 -1.06
N ARG A 86 -0.93 10.82 0.27
CA ARG A 86 -1.81 11.72 1.04
C ARG A 86 -1.45 13.18 0.83
N MET A 87 -0.16 13.54 0.89
CA MET A 87 0.30 14.91 0.64
C MET A 87 -0.02 15.39 -0.78
N ARG A 88 0.23 14.55 -1.80
CA ARG A 88 -0.08 14.87 -3.19
C ARG A 88 -1.59 15.02 -3.43
N LEU A 89 -2.38 14.12 -2.85
CA LEU A 89 -3.84 14.18 -2.89
C LEU A 89 -4.37 15.47 -2.25
N LYS A 90 -3.91 15.81 -1.04
CA LYS A 90 -4.31 17.05 -0.34
C LYS A 90 -4.00 18.29 -1.16
N ARG A 91 -2.79 18.40 -1.73
CA ARG A 91 -2.40 19.53 -2.59
C ARG A 91 -3.29 19.62 -3.83
N HIS A 92 -3.52 18.50 -4.51
CA HIS A 92 -4.36 18.49 -5.72
C HIS A 92 -5.82 18.84 -5.43
N LEU A 93 -6.36 18.37 -4.30
CA LEU A 93 -7.68 18.78 -3.85
C LEU A 93 -7.76 20.27 -3.51
N GLN A 94 -6.72 20.85 -2.90
CA GLN A 94 -6.66 22.29 -2.66
C GLN A 94 -6.62 23.10 -3.97
N GLU A 95 -5.92 22.63 -4.99
CA GLU A 95 -5.88 23.28 -6.31
C GLU A 95 -7.25 23.22 -7.01
N ILE A 96 -7.91 22.07 -7.01
CA ILE A 96 -9.21 21.88 -7.66
C ILE A 96 -10.33 22.57 -6.88
N TYR A 97 -10.36 22.40 -5.56
CA TYR A 97 -11.51 22.76 -4.72
C TYR A 97 -11.29 23.97 -3.80
N GLY A 98 -10.05 24.44 -3.63
CA GLY A 98 -9.77 25.70 -2.94
C GLY A 98 -10.53 26.93 -3.48
N PRO A 99 -10.89 26.96 -4.78
CA PRO A 99 -11.84 27.95 -5.32
C PRO A 99 -13.32 27.64 -5.01
N PHE A 100 -13.71 26.35 -4.92
CA PHE A 100 -15.11 25.93 -4.73
C PHE A 100 -15.61 26.11 -3.29
N VAL A 101 -14.74 25.92 -2.29
CA VAL A 101 -15.07 26.11 -0.86
C VAL A 101 -15.44 27.57 -0.54
N ARG A 102 -15.13 28.52 -1.44
CA ARG A 102 -15.35 29.95 -1.24
C ARG A 102 -16.67 30.52 -1.78
N GLY A 103 -17.55 29.74 -2.42
CA GLY A 103 -18.76 30.40 -2.95
C GLY A 103 -19.87 29.63 -3.62
N VAL A 104 -20.02 28.30 -3.51
CA VAL A 104 -21.15 27.62 -4.17
C VAL A 104 -21.83 26.57 -3.30
N THR A 105 -23.13 26.75 -3.08
CA THR A 105 -24.05 25.76 -2.50
C THR A 105 -24.49 24.77 -3.58
N PHE A 106 -23.93 23.56 -3.55
CA PHE A 106 -24.43 22.42 -4.33
C PHE A 106 -25.27 21.49 -3.44
N ARG A 107 -26.10 20.64 -4.05
CA ARG A 107 -26.79 19.56 -3.33
C ARG A 107 -25.75 18.56 -2.80
N PHE A 108 -25.68 18.39 -1.48
CA PHE A 108 -24.62 17.70 -0.73
C PHE A 108 -24.21 16.31 -1.26
N LEU A 109 -25.16 15.52 -1.77
CA LEU A 109 -24.92 14.14 -2.21
C LEU A 109 -24.10 14.04 -3.52
N ASP A 110 -24.27 14.96 -4.48
CA ASP A 110 -23.52 14.95 -5.74
C ASP A 110 -22.05 15.34 -5.53
N ILE A 111 -21.78 16.20 -4.55
CA ILE A 111 -20.41 16.63 -4.23
C ILE A 111 -19.61 15.47 -3.64
N GLN A 112 -20.18 14.73 -2.68
CA GLN A 112 -19.47 13.64 -2.02
C GLN A 112 -19.07 12.55 -3.01
N GLU A 113 -20.00 12.12 -3.86
CA GLU A 113 -19.70 11.09 -4.87
C GLU A 113 -18.66 11.58 -5.89
N ARG A 114 -18.74 12.84 -6.33
CA ARG A 114 -17.74 13.43 -7.24
C ARG A 114 -16.37 13.57 -6.58
N LEU A 115 -16.33 13.90 -5.28
CA LEU A 115 -15.09 13.94 -4.49
C LEU A 115 -14.48 12.55 -4.35
N MET A 116 -15.28 11.54 -4.00
CA MET A 116 -14.83 10.16 -3.91
C MET A 116 -14.26 9.67 -5.24
N ASN A 117 -14.99 9.85 -6.34
CA ASN A 117 -14.50 9.49 -7.68
C ASN A 117 -13.24 10.27 -8.09
N CYS A 118 -13.08 11.50 -7.62
CA CYS A 118 -11.85 12.27 -7.84
C CYS A 118 -10.69 11.71 -7.03
N LEU A 119 -10.92 11.39 -5.76
CA LEU A 119 -9.94 10.79 -4.86
C LEU A 119 -9.44 9.44 -5.39
N GLU A 120 -10.35 8.57 -5.82
CA GLU A 120 -10.01 7.25 -6.37
C GLU A 120 -9.16 7.35 -7.63
N ARG A 121 -9.52 8.25 -8.55
CA ARG A 121 -8.73 8.50 -9.78
C ARG A 121 -7.35 9.06 -9.47
N CYS A 122 -7.28 10.00 -8.54
CA CYS A 122 -6.02 10.59 -8.14
C CYS A 122 -5.13 9.59 -7.40
N ALA A 123 -5.69 8.78 -6.51
CA ALA A 123 -4.98 7.71 -5.82
C ALA A 123 -4.39 6.72 -6.82
N ASN A 124 -5.19 6.24 -7.78
CA ASN A 124 -4.73 5.38 -8.86
C ASN A 124 -3.57 6.01 -9.66
N ARG A 125 -3.72 7.27 -10.06
CA ARG A 125 -2.67 8.00 -10.79
C ARG A 125 -1.39 8.17 -9.97
N PHE A 126 -1.52 8.44 -8.67
CA PHE A 126 -0.34 8.66 -7.83
C PHE A 126 0.37 7.35 -7.50
N LEU A 127 -0.36 6.29 -7.13
CA LEU A 127 0.21 4.98 -6.86
C LEU A 127 0.92 4.41 -8.10
N SER A 128 0.31 4.54 -9.29
CA SER A 128 0.97 4.14 -10.55
C SER A 128 2.20 4.99 -10.91
N SER A 129 2.34 6.20 -10.34
CA SER A 129 3.49 7.08 -10.55
C SER A 129 4.64 6.88 -9.54
N VAL A 130 4.46 6.02 -8.52
CA VAL A 130 5.51 5.76 -7.55
C VAL A 130 6.62 4.95 -8.21
N SER A 131 7.79 5.57 -8.33
CA SER A 131 8.96 4.97 -8.97
C SER A 131 9.60 3.89 -8.10
N ARG A 132 10.38 3.01 -8.74
CA ARG A 132 11.14 1.94 -8.06
C ARG A 132 12.17 2.53 -7.09
N GLU A 133 12.77 3.64 -7.47
CA GLU A 133 13.76 4.38 -6.71
C GLU A 133 13.15 4.97 -5.43
N GLN A 134 11.92 5.49 -5.52
CA GLN A 134 11.19 5.96 -4.34
C GLN A 134 10.87 4.83 -3.37
N CYS A 135 10.38 3.69 -3.86
CA CYS A 135 10.17 2.51 -3.00
C CYS A 135 11.48 2.03 -2.37
N SER A 136 12.57 2.03 -3.13
CA SER A 136 13.90 1.66 -2.65
C SER A 136 14.34 2.51 -1.45
N GLN A 137 14.27 3.84 -1.59
CA GLN A 137 14.66 4.77 -0.54
C GLN A 137 13.83 4.59 0.74
N MET A 138 12.53 4.32 0.61
CA MET A 138 11.64 4.10 1.76
C MET A 138 11.98 2.81 2.50
N ILE A 139 12.22 1.73 1.75
CA ILE A 139 12.60 0.43 2.31
C ILE A 139 13.98 0.54 2.99
N ASP A 140 14.96 1.13 2.30
CA ASP A 140 16.32 1.27 2.81
C ASP A 140 16.37 2.19 4.06
N SER A 141 15.45 3.16 4.19
CA SER A 141 15.35 4.02 5.39
C SER A 141 14.90 3.29 6.66
N ILE A 142 14.25 2.13 6.53
CA ILE A 142 13.73 1.33 7.64
C ILE A 142 14.58 0.07 7.85
N LEU A 143 15.12 -0.51 6.77
CA LEU A 143 15.93 -1.73 6.80
C LEU A 143 17.42 -1.51 7.11
N PHE A 144 17.87 -0.29 7.40
CA PHE A 144 19.27 -0.05 7.80
C PHE A 144 19.76 -0.90 9.01
N PRO A 145 18.91 -1.38 9.94
CA PRO A 145 19.29 -2.38 10.96
C PRO A 145 19.31 -3.84 10.47
N LEU A 146 18.79 -4.15 9.28
CA LEU A 146 18.59 -5.52 8.75
C LEU A 146 19.49 -5.84 7.53
N ALA A 147 20.49 -5.00 7.26
CA ALA A 147 21.35 -5.07 6.09
C ALA A 147 22.25 -6.33 6.10
N GLY A 148 21.75 -7.43 5.53
CA GLY A 148 22.51 -8.65 5.27
C GLY A 148 21.84 -9.65 4.31
N THR A 149 20.58 -9.44 3.94
CA THR A 149 19.79 -10.44 3.20
C THR A 149 19.18 -9.86 1.92
N ASN A 150 19.21 -10.66 0.84
CA ASN A 150 18.54 -10.40 -0.43
C ASN A 150 17.02 -10.52 -0.27
N LEU A 151 16.41 -9.62 0.51
CA LEU A 151 15.00 -9.65 0.87
C LEU A 151 14.15 -9.09 -0.26
N LYS A 152 13.22 -9.90 -0.76
CA LYS A 152 12.09 -9.42 -1.56
C LYS A 152 11.00 -9.00 -0.57
N LEU A 153 10.95 -7.71 -0.25
CA LEU A 153 9.97 -7.16 0.67
C LEU A 153 8.64 -6.95 -0.06
N VAL A 154 7.60 -7.59 0.46
CA VAL A 154 6.23 -7.42 0.01
C VAL A 154 5.45 -6.81 1.16
N ILE A 155 4.97 -5.59 0.97
CA ILE A 155 4.23 -4.84 1.97
C ILE A 155 2.81 -4.76 1.47
N THR A 156 1.86 -5.29 2.25
CA THR A 156 0.44 -5.00 2.02
C THR A 156 -0.11 -4.31 3.25
N THR A 157 -1.06 -3.43 3.00
CA THR A 157 -1.99 -2.88 3.98
C THR A 157 -2.99 -3.93 4.43
#